data_AF-A0A0K1UCT5-F1
#
_entry.id   AF-A0A0K1UCT5-F1
#
_cell.length_a   1.000
_cell.length_b   1.000
_cell.length_c   1.000
_cell.angle_alpha   90.00
_cell.angle_beta   90.00
_cell.angle_gamma   90.00
#
_symmetry.space_group_name_H-M   'P 1'
#
loop_
_entity.id
_entity.type
_entity.pdbx_description
1 polymer ?
#
loop_
_entity_poly.entity_id
_entity_poly.type
_entity_poly.pdbx_seq_one_letter_code
_entity_poly.pdbx_strand_id
1 'polypeptide(L)'
;MTSPKTEKVRHLYYDHLQNEPPKPRGRQTIYDDTTVQGLLKGMHQNTKNVCVLADEGTGTLNQLVTPGMSALNSSWSGMPIKVERKTSESFTLSGQRMAFLLSIQPGPFQEYRDRKSDLAKAAGLWARTLVCGPLSTIGYRQISRDKKASSGPAQYFTRIRELIEKSFAYEGD
;
A
#
# COMPACT_ATOMS: atom_id res chain seq x y z
N MET A 1 40.19 41.01 5.37
CA MET A 1 40.23 40.28 4.09
C MET A 1 40.19 38.79 4.40
N THR A 2 39.19 38.05 3.91
CA THR A 2 39.12 36.59 4.05
C THR A 2 40.26 35.93 3.26
N SER A 3 40.86 34.88 3.83
CA SER A 3 41.94 34.15 3.17
C SER A 3 41.44 33.50 1.87
N PRO A 4 42.23 33.49 0.77
CA PRO A 4 41.87 32.83 -0.49
C PRO A 4 41.46 31.36 -0.33
N LYS A 5 42.01 30.67 0.68
CA LYS A 5 41.63 29.30 1.02
C LYS A 5 40.21 29.21 1.58
N THR A 6 39.79 30.19 2.39
CA THR A 6 38.45 30.26 2.96
C THR A 6 37.39 30.54 1.88
N GLU A 7 37.73 31.39 0.91
CA GLU A 7 36.88 31.69 -0.25
C GLU A 7 36.63 30.42 -1.09
N LYS A 8 37.69 29.65 -1.37
CA LYS A 8 37.62 28.41 -2.14
C LYS A 8 36.78 27.33 -1.45
N VAL A 9 36.94 27.16 -0.13
CA VAL A 9 36.14 26.20 0.65
C VAL A 9 34.66 26.59 0.67
N ARG A 10 34.34 27.89 0.79
CA ARG A 10 32.95 28.37 0.71
C ARG A 10 32.32 28.07 -0.64
N HIS A 11 33.06 28.33 -1.73
CA HIS A 11 32.57 28.03 -3.08
C HIS A 11 32.26 26.54 -3.25
N LEU A 12 33.18 25.66 -2.83
CA LEU A 12 32.96 24.20 -2.88
C LEU A 12 31.78 23.74 -2.00
N TYR A 13 31.57 24.38 -0.85
CA TYR A 13 30.42 24.07 0.02
C TYR A 13 29.09 24.44 -0.65
N TYR A 14 28.98 25.64 -1.22
CA TYR A 14 27.76 26.03 -1.92
C TYR A 14 27.51 25.20 -3.17
N ASP A 15 28.56 24.87 -3.93
CA ASP A 15 28.46 24.00 -5.10
C ASP A 15 28.02 22.58 -4.70
N HIS A 16 28.51 22.06 -3.56
CA HIS A 16 28.05 20.78 -3.01
C HIS A 16 26.57 20.81 -2.60
N LEU A 17 26.12 21.88 -1.93
CA LEU A 17 24.71 22.04 -1.54
C LEU A 17 23.78 22.17 -2.76
N GLN A 18 24.22 22.86 -3.81
CA GLN A 18 23.45 23.01 -5.04
C GLN A 18 23.37 21.71 -5.85
N ASN A 19 24.39 20.85 -5.73
CA ASN A 19 24.46 19.56 -6.40
C ASN A 19 24.11 18.39 -5.45
N GLU A 20 23.36 18.64 -4.36
CA GLU A 20 22.91 17.57 -3.48
C GLU A 20 22.02 16.59 -4.27
N PRO A 21 22.38 15.30 -4.38
CA PRO A 21 21.60 14.35 -5.15
C PRO A 21 20.23 14.15 -4.48
N PRO A 22 19.17 13.96 -5.27
CA PRO A 22 17.86 13.65 -4.70
C PRO A 22 17.96 12.38 -3.86
N LYS A 23 17.32 12.40 -2.68
CA LYS A 23 17.33 11.24 -1.78
C LYS A 23 16.90 9.99 -2.55
N PRO A 24 17.68 8.90 -2.50
CA PRO A 24 17.31 7.67 -3.19
C PRO A 24 15.98 7.16 -2.66
N ARG A 25 15.08 6.78 -3.57
CA ARG A 25 13.79 6.20 -3.23
C ARG A 25 13.97 4.78 -2.69
N GLY A 26 13.33 4.49 -1.57
CA GLY A 26 13.25 3.13 -1.03
C GLY A 26 12.36 2.23 -1.90
N ARG A 27 12.49 0.90 -1.75
CA ARG A 27 11.67 -0.10 -2.47
C ARG A 27 10.63 -0.79 -1.58
N GLN A 28 10.17 -0.11 -0.53
CA GLN A 28 9.18 -0.68 0.39
C GLN A 28 7.79 -0.71 -0.26
N THR A 29 7.38 -1.89 -0.71
CA THR A 29 6.07 -2.11 -1.33
C THR A 29 5.06 -2.68 -0.33
N ILE A 30 5.50 -3.44 0.67
CA ILE A 30 4.60 -4.09 1.63
C ILE A 30 4.55 -3.27 2.92
N TYR A 31 3.34 -3.02 3.40
CA TYR A 31 3.05 -2.33 4.64
C TYR A 31 2.20 -3.21 5.53
N ASP A 32 2.57 -3.26 6.80
CA ASP A 32 1.79 -3.84 7.89
C ASP A 32 1.89 -2.87 9.08
N ASP A 33 0.90 -2.89 9.97
CA ASP A 33 0.77 -2.04 11.15
C ASP A 33 1.18 -0.57 10.90
N THR A 34 0.47 0.08 9.98
CA THR A 34 0.71 1.47 9.62
C THR A 34 -0.54 2.32 9.75
N THR A 35 -0.36 3.63 9.85
CA THR A 35 -1.47 4.59 9.76
C THR A 35 -1.66 5.00 8.32
N VAL A 36 -2.85 5.51 7.96
CA VAL A 36 -3.09 6.09 6.61
C VAL A 36 -2.03 7.15 6.28
N GLN A 37 -1.68 7.98 7.26
CA GLN A 37 -0.68 9.03 7.10
C GLN A 37 0.76 8.49 6.95
N GLY A 38 1.08 7.40 7.66
CA GLY A 38 2.34 6.68 7.50
C GLY A 38 2.46 6.02 6.12
N LEU A 39 1.38 5.37 5.67
CA LEU A 39 1.30 4.76 4.34
C LEU A 39 1.51 5.79 3.23
N LEU A 40 0.75 6.89 3.22
CA LEU A 40 0.87 7.91 2.18
C LEU A 40 2.25 8.57 2.16
N LYS A 41 2.84 8.80 3.34
CA LYS A 41 4.21 9.31 3.44
C LYS A 41 5.23 8.30 2.92
N GLY A 42 5.07 7.03 3.28
CA GLY A 42 5.90 5.94 2.78
C GLY A 42 5.85 5.84 1.25
N MET A 43 4.66 5.94 0.67
CA MET A 43 4.47 5.95 -0.78
C MET A 43 5.18 7.13 -1.46
N HIS A 44 5.13 8.31 -0.85
CA HIS A 44 5.79 9.50 -1.39
C HIS A 44 7.32 9.36 -1.38
N GLN A 45 7.86 8.75 -0.33
CA GLN A 45 9.31 8.62 -0.11
C GLN A 45 9.94 7.41 -0.80
N ASN A 46 9.15 6.35 -1.05
CA ASN A 46 9.63 5.06 -1.53
C ASN A 46 9.11 4.75 -2.93
N THR A 47 7.96 4.09 -3.04
CA THR A 47 7.36 3.68 -4.30
C THR A 47 5.87 3.99 -4.33
N LYS A 48 5.35 4.19 -5.53
CA LYS A 48 3.93 4.50 -5.75
C LYS A 48 3.04 3.26 -5.70
N ASN A 49 3.63 2.07 -5.81
CA ASN A 49 2.94 0.79 -5.82
C ASN A 49 3.11 0.11 -4.46
N VAL A 50 2.03 -0.01 -3.69
CA VAL A 50 2.07 -0.56 -2.34
C VAL A 50 0.92 -1.53 -2.06
N CYS A 51 1.17 -2.47 -1.16
CA CYS A 51 0.20 -3.43 -0.66
C CYS A 51 0.19 -3.41 0.87
N VAL A 52 -1.00 -3.29 1.47
CA VAL A 52 -1.20 -3.49 2.90
C VAL A 52 -1.53 -4.96 3.16
N LEU A 53 -0.69 -5.66 3.89
CA LEU A 53 -0.84 -7.10 4.16
C LEU A 53 -0.97 -7.33 5.67
N ALA A 54 -2.00 -8.06 6.10
CA ALA A 54 -2.14 -8.45 7.51
C ALA A 54 -2.81 -9.83 7.63
N ASP A 55 -2.24 -10.70 8.48
CA ASP A 55 -2.77 -12.02 8.82
C ASP A 55 -3.80 -11.97 9.98
N GLU A 56 -3.74 -10.93 10.81
CA GLU A 56 -4.77 -10.53 11.78
C GLU A 56 -5.38 -9.17 11.43
N GLY A 57 -5.95 -9.09 10.24
CA GLY A 57 -6.36 -7.84 9.60
C GLY A 57 -7.55 -7.11 10.23
N THR A 58 -8.09 -7.55 11.37
CA THR A 58 -9.17 -6.84 12.07
C THR A 58 -8.75 -5.42 12.43
N GLY A 59 -7.56 -5.25 12.99
CA GLY A 59 -7.01 -3.94 13.36
C GLY A 59 -6.85 -3.07 12.13
N THR A 60 -6.16 -3.59 11.11
CA THR A 60 -5.91 -2.91 9.83
C THR A 60 -7.20 -2.51 9.11
N LEU A 61 -8.22 -3.37 9.11
CA LEU A 61 -9.53 -3.06 8.53
C LEU A 61 -10.16 -1.84 9.22
N ASN A 62 -10.15 -1.82 10.56
CA ASN A 62 -10.79 -0.76 11.34
C ASN A 62 -9.99 0.55 11.38
N GLN A 63 -8.66 0.48 11.43
CA GLN A 63 -7.78 1.62 11.71
C GLN A 63 -7.12 2.21 10.46
N LEU A 64 -6.92 1.42 9.41
CA LEU A 64 -6.32 1.87 8.15
C LEU A 64 -7.31 1.87 7.00
N VAL A 65 -7.92 0.71 6.69
CA VAL A 65 -8.75 0.58 5.48
C VAL A 65 -10.01 1.43 5.60
N THR A 66 -10.75 1.31 6.70
CA THR A 66 -12.02 2.05 6.89
C THR A 66 -11.79 3.57 6.93
N PRO A 67 -10.84 4.13 7.71
CA PRO A 67 -10.60 5.57 7.70
C PRO A 67 -9.94 6.05 6.40
N GLY A 68 -9.17 5.18 5.73
CA GLY A 68 -8.44 5.47 4.51
C GLY A 68 -9.19 5.20 3.20
N MET A 69 -10.48 4.84 3.25
CA MET A 69 -11.26 4.42 2.06
C MET A 69 -11.21 5.44 0.92
N SER A 70 -11.25 6.74 1.22
CA SER A 70 -11.17 7.80 0.20
C SER A 70 -9.84 7.77 -0.57
N ALA A 71 -8.72 7.58 0.15
CA ALA A 71 -7.40 7.46 -0.45
C ALA A 71 -7.29 6.18 -1.29
N LEU A 72 -7.77 5.04 -0.78
CA LEU A 72 -7.82 3.77 -1.50
C LEU A 72 -8.64 3.90 -2.80
N ASN A 73 -9.85 4.45 -2.71
CA ASN A 73 -10.73 4.68 -3.86
C ASN A 73 -10.10 5.61 -4.90
N SER A 74 -9.44 6.68 -4.45
CA SER A 74 -8.70 7.58 -5.34
C SER A 74 -7.58 6.85 -6.07
N SER A 75 -6.79 6.04 -5.37
CA SER A 75 -5.73 5.24 -5.99
C SER A 75 -6.25 4.22 -6.99
N TRP A 76 -7.33 3.50 -6.67
CA TRP A 76 -7.96 2.55 -7.60
C TRP A 76 -8.56 3.23 -8.83
N SER A 77 -8.96 4.50 -8.70
CA SER A 77 -9.48 5.31 -9.80
C SER A 77 -8.37 6.09 -10.54
N GLY A 78 -7.11 5.95 -10.12
CA GLY A 78 -5.97 6.69 -10.68
C GLY A 78 -5.97 8.19 -10.38
N MET A 79 -6.82 8.66 -9.47
CA MET A 79 -6.93 10.06 -9.09
C MET A 79 -5.76 10.47 -8.17
N PRO A 80 -5.20 11.68 -8.35
CA PRO A 80 -4.13 12.16 -7.48
C PRO A 80 -4.64 12.36 -6.04
N ILE A 81 -3.79 12.09 -5.06
CA ILE A 81 -4.07 12.32 -3.63
C ILE A 81 -3.18 13.46 -3.15
N LYS A 82 -3.81 14.57 -2.74
CA LYS A 82 -3.12 15.70 -2.13
C LYS A 82 -3.10 15.53 -0.61
N VAL A 83 -1.91 15.56 -0.03
CA VAL A 83 -1.70 15.47 1.42
C VAL A 83 -1.18 16.82 1.89
N GLU A 84 -2.05 17.59 2.56
CA GLU A 84 -1.69 18.87 3.17
C GLU A 84 -1.36 18.69 4.65
N ARG A 85 -0.27 19.32 5.10
CA ARG A 85 0.24 19.23 6.47
C ARG A 85 0.62 20.63 6.96
N LYS A 86 0.22 20.96 8.19
CA LYS A 86 0.54 22.26 8.81
C LYS A 86 2.00 22.35 9.26
N THR A 87 2.58 21.24 9.69
CA THR A 87 3.91 21.18 10.36
C THR A 87 4.97 20.45 9.55
N SER A 88 4.59 19.80 8.45
CA SER A 88 5.52 19.11 7.55
C SER A 88 5.25 19.52 6.11
N GLU A 89 6.16 19.15 5.21
CA GLU A 89 5.97 19.33 3.79
C GLU A 89 4.66 18.66 3.30
N SER A 90 3.93 19.40 2.46
CA SER A 90 2.74 18.89 1.78
C SER A 90 3.16 18.28 0.45
N PHE A 91 2.52 17.18 0.05
CA PHE A 91 2.90 16.44 -1.16
C PHE A 91 1.68 15.94 -1.92
N THR A 92 1.90 15.62 -3.20
CA THR A 92 0.88 15.01 -4.06
C THR A 92 1.36 13.65 -4.54
N LEU A 93 0.52 12.64 -4.40
CA LEU A 93 0.71 11.32 -4.99
C LEU A 93 -0.05 11.27 -6.32
N SER A 94 0.67 10.98 -7.39
CA SER A 94 0.11 10.80 -8.74
C SER A 94 0.60 9.50 -9.35
N GLY A 95 -0.32 8.72 -9.93
CA GLY A 95 -0.02 7.41 -10.51
C GLY A 95 0.13 6.28 -9.50
N GLN A 96 -0.30 6.51 -8.26
CA GLN A 96 -0.20 5.57 -7.15
C GLN A 96 -1.17 4.39 -7.27
N ARG A 97 -0.72 3.22 -6.82
CA ARG A 97 -1.49 1.97 -6.81
C ARG A 97 -1.42 1.37 -5.42
N MET A 98 -2.59 1.21 -4.81
CA MET A 98 -2.74 0.57 -3.51
C MET A 98 -3.50 -0.75 -3.67
N ALA A 99 -3.02 -1.77 -2.97
CA ALA A 99 -3.75 -3.01 -2.75
C ALA A 99 -3.81 -3.29 -1.25
N PHE A 100 -4.74 -4.15 -0.83
CA PHE A 100 -4.65 -4.76 0.48
C PHE A 100 -5.08 -6.22 0.43
N LEU A 101 -4.54 -7.01 1.35
CA LEU A 101 -4.90 -8.39 1.58
C LEU A 101 -4.96 -8.62 3.09
N LEU A 102 -6.15 -8.90 3.59
CA LEU A 102 -6.42 -9.06 5.02
C LEU A 102 -6.99 -10.46 5.27
N SER A 103 -6.35 -11.20 6.17
CA SER A 103 -6.96 -12.39 6.76
C SER A 103 -7.65 -11.98 8.06
N ILE A 104 -8.93 -12.33 8.20
CA ILE A 104 -9.75 -11.93 9.35
C ILE A 104 -10.58 -13.13 9.78
N GLN A 105 -10.59 -13.41 11.09
CA GLN A 105 -11.42 -14.45 11.65
C GLN A 105 -12.92 -14.13 11.46
N PRO A 106 -13.80 -15.13 11.27
CA PRO A 106 -15.22 -14.89 11.01
C PRO A 106 -15.93 -14.03 12.08
N GLY A 107 -15.63 -14.25 13.37
CA GLY A 107 -16.24 -13.51 14.47
C GLY A 107 -15.95 -12.00 14.41
N PRO A 108 -14.68 -11.58 14.46
CA PRO A 108 -14.29 -10.17 14.29
C PRO A 108 -14.78 -9.55 12.98
N PHE A 109 -14.81 -10.30 11.88
CA PHE A 109 -15.36 -9.80 10.62
C PHE A 109 -16.87 -9.55 10.71
N GLN A 110 -17.63 -10.44 11.37
CA GLN A 110 -19.05 -10.23 11.61
C GLN A 110 -19.31 -8.99 12.47
N GLU A 111 -18.53 -8.80 13.53
CA GLU A 111 -18.62 -7.61 14.38
C GLU A 111 -18.31 -6.31 13.62
N TYR A 112 -17.38 -6.35 12.66
CA TYR A 112 -17.15 -5.24 11.74
C TYR A 112 -18.37 -4.98 10.86
N ARG A 113 -18.95 -6.05 10.29
CA ARG A 113 -20.11 -5.93 9.40
C ARG A 113 -21.28 -5.26 10.12
N ASP A 114 -21.59 -5.70 11.33
CA ASP A 114 -22.72 -5.20 12.11
C ASP A 114 -22.57 -3.70 12.46
N ARG A 115 -21.34 -3.22 12.63
CA ARG A 115 -21.08 -1.83 13.07
C ARG A 115 -20.73 -0.85 11.95
N LYS A 116 -20.12 -1.32 10.86
CA LYS A 116 -19.44 -0.48 9.85
C LYS A 116 -19.77 -0.84 8.41
N SER A 117 -20.51 -1.93 8.14
CA SER A 117 -20.76 -2.39 6.77
C SER A 117 -21.50 -1.36 5.92
N ASP A 118 -22.46 -0.63 6.50
CA ASP A 118 -23.23 0.36 5.73
C ASP A 118 -22.35 1.51 5.24
N LEU A 119 -21.42 1.98 6.09
CA LEU A 119 -20.43 2.97 5.70
C LEU A 119 -19.50 2.42 4.61
N ALA A 120 -18.97 1.21 4.79
CA ALA A 120 -18.11 0.57 3.81
C ALA A 120 -18.81 0.36 2.45
N LYS A 121 -20.11 0.01 2.48
CA LYS A 121 -20.94 -0.12 1.29
C LYS A 121 -21.16 1.22 0.60
N ALA A 122 -21.57 2.25 1.35
CA ALA A 122 -21.84 3.58 0.82
C ALA A 122 -20.58 4.25 0.25
N ALA A 123 -19.42 4.02 0.87
CA ALA A 123 -18.12 4.47 0.38
C ALA A 123 -17.59 3.62 -0.79
N GLY A 124 -18.27 2.53 -1.17
CA GLY A 124 -17.89 1.68 -2.30
C GLY A 124 -16.69 0.78 -2.06
N LEU A 125 -16.35 0.48 -0.80
CA LEU A 125 -15.29 -0.47 -0.45
C LEU A 125 -15.64 -1.88 -0.93
N TRP A 126 -16.87 -2.34 -0.64
CA TRP A 126 -17.33 -3.68 -1.02
C TRP A 126 -17.47 -3.87 -2.54
N ALA A 127 -17.70 -2.81 -3.29
CA ALA A 127 -17.73 -2.88 -4.75
C ALA A 127 -16.34 -3.11 -5.37
N ARG A 128 -15.26 -2.89 -4.61
CA ARG A 128 -13.86 -2.92 -5.08
C ARG A 128 -13.01 -3.98 -4.37
N THR A 129 -13.64 -4.82 -3.55
CA THR A 129 -12.94 -5.80 -2.72
C THR A 129 -13.55 -7.18 -2.92
N LEU A 130 -12.69 -8.18 -2.97
CA LEU A 130 -13.10 -9.58 -2.98
C LEU A 130 -13.11 -10.09 -1.54
N VAL A 131 -14.30 -10.31 -1.00
CA VAL A 131 -14.48 -10.96 0.30
C VAL A 131 -14.75 -12.44 0.05
N CYS A 132 -13.85 -13.30 0.53
CA CYS A 132 -14.01 -14.74 0.45
C CYS A 132 -13.72 -15.38 1.81
N GLY A 133 -14.41 -16.47 2.11
CA GLY A 133 -14.18 -17.28 3.30
C GLY A 133 -14.61 -18.72 3.08
N PRO A 134 -13.95 -19.69 3.71
CA PRO A 134 -14.35 -21.08 3.60
C PRO A 134 -15.74 -21.30 4.24
N LEU A 135 -16.55 -22.16 3.63
CA LEU A 135 -17.76 -22.67 4.27
C LEU A 135 -17.34 -23.48 5.51
N SER A 136 -18.11 -23.34 6.60
CA SER A 136 -17.89 -24.17 7.79
C SER A 136 -18.09 -25.64 7.42
N THR A 137 -17.05 -26.45 7.63
CA THR A 137 -17.12 -27.92 7.47
C THR A 137 -17.36 -28.62 8.80
N ILE A 138 -17.68 -27.88 9.87
CA ILE A 138 -17.93 -28.45 11.20
C ILE A 138 -19.18 -29.32 11.11
N GLY A 139 -19.05 -30.61 11.48
CA GLY A 139 -20.13 -31.60 11.37
C GLY A 139 -20.27 -32.29 10.01
N TYR A 140 -19.59 -31.80 8.95
CA TYR A 140 -19.71 -32.30 7.57
C TYR A 140 -18.37 -32.71 6.94
N ARG A 141 -17.31 -32.85 7.74
CA ARG A 141 -15.97 -33.16 7.23
C ARG A 141 -15.91 -34.59 6.69
N GLN A 142 -16.08 -34.75 5.38
CA GLN A 142 -15.77 -36.00 4.69
C GLN A 142 -14.29 -36.03 4.31
N ILE A 143 -13.57 -37.05 4.78
CA ILE A 143 -12.18 -37.28 4.39
C ILE A 143 -12.19 -37.97 3.03
N SER A 144 -11.97 -37.21 1.95
CA SER A 144 -11.69 -37.77 0.64
C SER A 144 -10.18 -37.95 0.45
N ARG A 145 -9.75 -39.13 -0.02
CA ARG A 145 -8.35 -39.40 -0.42
C ARG A 145 -8.08 -38.96 -1.87
N ASP A 146 -9.10 -38.53 -2.61
CA ASP A 146 -8.93 -38.07 -3.98
C ASP A 146 -8.27 -36.69 -3.97
N LYS A 147 -6.99 -36.67 -4.35
CA LYS A 147 -6.31 -35.43 -4.71
C LYS A 147 -6.94 -34.92 -6.00
N LYS A 148 -7.84 -33.94 -5.91
CA LYS A 148 -8.20 -33.13 -7.09
C LYS A 148 -6.91 -32.51 -7.62
N ALA A 149 -6.55 -32.85 -8.86
CA ALA A 149 -5.48 -32.19 -9.58
C ALA A 149 -5.91 -30.75 -9.84
N SER A 150 -5.51 -29.84 -8.95
CA SER A 150 -5.58 -28.41 -9.22
C SER A 150 -4.45 -28.08 -10.19
N SER A 151 -4.76 -27.40 -11.30
CA SER A 151 -3.73 -26.74 -12.10
C SER A 151 -2.94 -25.81 -11.17
N GLY A 152 -1.66 -26.09 -10.99
CA GLY A 152 -0.83 -25.35 -10.04
C GLY A 152 -0.83 -23.84 -10.31
N PRO A 153 -0.59 -22.99 -9.30
CA PRO A 153 -0.67 -21.53 -9.41
C PRO A 153 0.46 -20.89 -10.24
N ALA A 154 1.25 -21.69 -10.97
CA ALA A 154 2.45 -21.24 -11.66
C ALA A 154 2.16 -20.13 -12.68
N GLN A 155 1.13 -20.28 -13.51
CA GLN A 155 0.77 -19.26 -14.50
C GLN A 155 0.36 -17.93 -13.84
N TYR A 156 -0.37 -18.01 -12.72
CA TYR A 156 -0.74 -16.84 -11.94
C TYR A 156 0.50 -16.12 -11.40
N PHE A 157 1.42 -16.86 -10.77
CA PHE A 157 2.65 -16.26 -10.23
C PHE A 157 3.55 -15.67 -11.31
N THR A 158 3.67 -16.33 -12.47
CA THR A 158 4.38 -15.76 -13.63
C THR A 158 3.75 -14.43 -14.04
N ARG A 159 2.42 -14.38 -14.19
CA ARG A 159 1.73 -13.17 -14.62
C ARG A 159 1.88 -12.02 -13.62
N ILE A 160 1.79 -12.30 -12.32
CA ILE A 160 1.97 -11.29 -11.26
C ILE A 160 3.41 -10.74 -11.28
N ARG A 161 4.42 -11.60 -11.43
CA ARG A 161 5.82 -11.18 -11.52
C ARG A 161 6.05 -10.23 -12.70
N GLU A 162 5.58 -10.60 -13.89
CA GLU A 162 5.68 -9.74 -15.08
C GLU A 162 5.06 -8.35 -14.87
N LEU A 163 3.91 -8.29 -14.19
CA LEU A 163 3.22 -7.02 -13.92
C LEU A 163 4.00 -6.15 -12.92
N ILE A 164 4.57 -6.76 -11.89
CA ILE A 164 5.41 -6.07 -10.90
C ILE A 164 6.68 -5.53 -11.56
N GLU A 165 7.36 -6.33 -12.38
CA GLU A 165 8.56 -5.90 -13.11
C GLU A 165 8.27 -4.72 -14.04
N LYS A 166 7.15 -4.79 -14.79
CA LYS A 166 6.69 -3.66 -15.61
C LYS A 166 6.41 -2.41 -14.79
N SER A 167 5.86 -2.53 -13.57
CA SER A 167 5.58 -1.36 -12.73
C SER A 167 6.84 -0.61 -12.27
N PHE A 168 7.97 -1.30 -12.13
CA PHE A 168 9.24 -0.67 -11.76
C PHE A 168 9.99 -0.10 -12.97
N ALA A 169 9.84 -0.69 -14.15
CA ALA A 169 10.48 -0.18 -15.38
C ALA A 169 9.99 1.23 -15.76
N TYR A 170 8.72 1.55 -15.50
CA TYR A 170 8.14 2.87 -15.78
C TYR A 170 8.51 3.96 -14.75
N GLU A 171 9.17 3.62 -13.64
CA GLU A 171 9.61 4.62 -12.63
C GLU A 171 10.99 5.24 -12.95
N GLY A 172 11.63 4.82 -14.05
CA GLY A 172 12.99 5.21 -14.45
C GLY A 172 13.11 6.25 -15.58
N ASP A 173 11.99 6.76 -16.11
CA ASP A 173 11.93 7.84 -17.13
C ASP A 173 11.45 9.17 -16.54
#